data_AF-A0A960BUW9-F1
#
_entry.id   AF-A0A960BUW9-F1
#
_cell.length_a   1.000
_cell.length_b   1.000
_cell.length_c   1.000
_cell.angle_alpha   90.00
_cell.angle_beta   90.00
_cell.angle_gamma   90.00
#
_symmetry.space_group_name_H-M   'P 1'
#
loop_
_entity.id
_entity.type
_entity.pdbx_description
1 polymer ?
#
loop_
_entity_poly.entity_id
_entity_poly.type
_entity_poly.pdbx_seq_one_letter_code
_entity_poly.pdbx_strand_id
1 'polypeptide(L)'
;MPVRLGGVALPLSAALSGLLNAMLVWAATHYTDSIRLAAVPLWTWLATVAALTFGGPGNDVVFGGRGLLGYSVVILLVLGALPPVLLLRRMTFSGS
;
A
#
# COMPACT_ATOMS: atom_id res chain seq x y z
N MET A 1 21.84 4.72 -4.95
CA MET A 1 22.51 4.69 -3.63
C MET A 1 21.43 4.72 -2.55
N PRO A 2 21.29 3.72 -1.67
CA PRO A 2 20.27 3.74 -0.64
C PRO A 2 20.59 4.86 0.35
N VAL A 3 19.73 5.86 0.46
CA VAL A 3 19.88 6.97 1.41
C VAL A 3 19.66 6.41 2.82
N ARG A 4 20.76 6.09 3.50
CA ARG A 4 20.78 5.69 4.91
C ARG A 4 21.10 6.93 5.75
N LEU A 5 20.08 7.64 6.23
CA LEU A 5 20.24 8.64 7.28
C LEU A 5 20.20 7.91 8.62
N GLY A 6 21.35 7.71 9.26
CA GLY A 6 21.46 7.22 10.64
C GLY A 6 20.78 5.87 10.90
N GLY A 7 21.32 4.76 10.41
CA GLY A 7 20.96 3.40 10.86
C GLY A 7 19.53 2.89 10.57
N VAL A 8 18.58 3.77 10.22
CA VAL A 8 17.17 3.44 9.97
C VAL A 8 16.88 3.62 8.48
N ALA A 9 16.38 2.58 7.83
CA ALA A 9 15.85 2.70 6.48
C ALA A 9 14.59 3.56 6.55
N LEU A 10 14.66 4.81 6.07
CA LEU A 10 13.46 5.64 5.89
C LEU A 10 12.48 4.87 5.00
N PRO A 11 11.21 4.68 5.41
CA PRO A 11 10.24 3.86 4.68
C PRO A 11 9.67 4.64 3.49
N LEU A 12 10.55 5.13 2.61
CA LEU A 12 10.20 5.95 1.46
C LEU A 12 9.23 5.21 0.53
N SER A 13 9.44 3.91 0.33
CA SER A 13 8.54 3.07 -0.45
C SER A 13 7.14 2.99 0.14
N ALA A 14 7.01 2.96 1.47
CA ALA A 14 5.71 2.92 2.14
C ALA A 14 4.96 4.24 2.00
N ALA A 15 5.66 5.36 2.15
CA ALA A 15 5.11 6.70 1.94
C ALA A 15 4.66 6.92 0.49
N LEU A 16 5.52 6.58 -0.49
CA LEU A 16 5.20 6.68 -1.91
C LEU A 16 4.02 5.79 -2.29
N SER A 17 3.96 4.57 -1.73
CA SER A 17 2.85 3.66 -1.96
C SER A 17 1.52 4.22 -1.44
N GLY A 18 1.52 4.84 -0.25
CA GLY A 18 0.32 5.47 0.30
C GLY A 18 -0.17 6.63 -0.55
N LEU A 19 0.76 7.46 -1.02
CA LEU A 19 0.45 8.60 -1.88
C LEU A 19 -0.11 8.15 -3.24
N LEU A 20 0.55 7.18 -3.89
CA LEU A 20 0.11 6.63 -5.17
C LEU A 20 -1.25 5.95 -5.07
N ASN A 21 -1.47 5.12 -4.04
CA ASN A 21 -2.76 4.47 -3.84
C ASN A 21 -3.86 5.51 -3.57
N ALA A 22 -3.59 6.55 -2.77
CA ALA A 22 -4.54 7.64 -2.56
C ALA A 22 -4.85 8.41 -3.85
N MET A 23 -3.84 8.74 -4.66
CA MET A 23 -4.03 9.41 -5.94
C MET A 23 -4.85 8.56 -6.91
N LEU A 24 -4.60 7.25 -6.98
CA LEU A 24 -5.34 6.34 -7.85
C LEU A 24 -6.79 6.15 -7.40
N VAL A 25 -7.03 6.01 -6.10
CA VAL A 25 -8.39 5.95 -5.53
C VAL A 25 -9.13 7.26 -5.77
N TRP A 26 -8.47 8.40 -5.54
CA TRP A 26 -9.03 9.72 -5.83
C TRP A 26 -9.34 9.90 -7.32
N ALA A 27 -8.42 9.53 -8.20
CA ALA A 27 -8.65 9.58 -9.64
C ALA A 27 -9.84 8.72 -10.03
N ALA A 28 -9.92 7.48 -9.53
CA ALA A 28 -11.05 6.58 -9.81
C ALA A 28 -12.40 7.20 -9.42
N THR A 29 -12.44 8.02 -8.37
CA THR A 29 -13.70 8.65 -7.92
C THR A 29 -14.21 9.75 -8.84
N HIS A 30 -13.36 10.28 -9.72
CA HIS A 30 -13.82 11.17 -10.81
C HIS A 30 -14.37 10.40 -12.01
N TYR A 31 -14.12 9.09 -12.11
CA TYR A 31 -14.55 8.24 -13.23
C TYR A 31 -15.69 7.28 -12.87
N THR A 32 -15.95 7.00 -11.59
CA THR A 32 -17.01 6.09 -11.17
C THR A 32 -17.58 6.45 -9.79
N ASP A 33 -18.90 6.35 -9.66
CA ASP A 33 -19.62 6.47 -8.39
C ASP A 33 -19.55 5.18 -7.55
N SER A 34 -19.06 4.08 -8.13
CA SER A 34 -18.98 2.78 -7.45
C SER A 34 -17.74 2.69 -6.55
N ILE A 35 -17.96 2.69 -5.24
CA ILE A 35 -16.93 2.48 -4.20
C ILE A 35 -16.10 1.22 -4.46
N ARG A 36 -16.72 0.14 -4.98
CA ARG A 36 -16.02 -1.11 -5.28
C ARG A 36 -14.98 -0.94 -6.40
N LEU A 37 -15.33 -0.18 -7.45
CA LEU A 37 -14.42 0.12 -8.55
C LEU A 37 -13.32 1.10 -8.10
N ALA A 38 -13.66 2.09 -7.27
CA ALA A 38 -12.68 3.01 -6.70
C ALA A 38 -11.63 2.32 -5.82
N ALA A 39 -11.96 1.18 -5.20
CA ALA A 39 -11.04 0.40 -4.36
C ALA A 39 -10.10 -0.56 -5.13
N VAL A 40 -10.29 -0.74 -6.45
CA VAL A 40 -9.49 -1.66 -7.27
C VAL A 40 -7.98 -1.42 -7.17
N PRO A 41 -7.47 -0.17 -7.23
CA PRO A 41 -6.04 0.09 -7.11
C PRO A 41 -5.45 -0.44 -5.79
N LEU A 42 -6.20 -0.31 -4.69
CA LEU A 42 -5.78 -0.79 -3.38
C LEU A 42 -5.73 -2.32 -3.34
N TRP A 43 -6.72 -3.01 -3.90
CA TRP A 43 -6.74 -4.47 -4.00
C TRP A 43 -5.60 -5.03 -4.85
N THR A 44 -5.34 -4.41 -6.01
CA THR A 44 -4.23 -4.79 -6.89
C THR A 44 -2.88 -4.65 -6.19
N TRP A 45 -2.72 -3.56 -5.43
CA TRP A 45 -1.53 -3.34 -4.65
C TRP A 45 -1.37 -4.37 -3.52
N LEU A 46 -2.43 -4.65 -2.75
CA LEU A 46 -2.41 -5.67 -1.69
C LEU A 46 -2.04 -7.06 -2.26
N ALA A 47 -2.61 -7.42 -3.41
CA ALA A 47 -2.28 -8.68 -4.09
C ALA A 47 -0.79 -8.75 -4.46
N THR A 48 -0.23 -7.65 -4.97
CA THR A 48 1.21 -7.55 -5.27
C THR A 48 2.06 -7.72 -4.01
N VAL A 49 1.72 -7.02 -2.93
CA VAL A 49 2.44 -7.14 -1.65
C VAL A 49 2.36 -8.57 -1.12
N ALA A 50 1.19 -9.21 -1.17
CA ALA A 50 1.01 -10.59 -0.75
C ALA A 50 1.87 -11.56 -1.58
N ALA A 51 1.88 -11.41 -2.92
CA ALA A 51 2.71 -12.22 -3.80
C ALA A 51 4.21 -12.09 -3.46
N LEU A 52 4.69 -10.87 -3.21
CA LEU A 52 6.08 -10.61 -2.82
C LEU A 52 6.43 -11.08 -1.40
N THR A 53 5.40 -11.26 -0.54
CA THR A 53 5.55 -11.67 0.86
C THR A 53 5.52 -13.18 1.03
N PHE A 54 4.67 -13.89 0.30
CA PHE A 54 4.60 -15.37 0.34
C PHE A 54 5.56 -16.03 -0.67
N GLY A 55 6.08 -15.26 -1.61
CA GLY A 55 7.10 -15.68 -2.56
C GLY A 55 6.54 -16.34 -3.82
N GLY A 56 7.34 -16.29 -4.88
CA GLY A 56 7.06 -16.97 -6.14
C GLY A 56 7.40 -18.46 -6.11
N PRO A 57 7.11 -19.22 -7.19
CA PRO A 57 7.38 -20.67 -7.26
C PRO A 57 8.84 -21.09 -7.02
N GLY A 58 9.80 -20.14 -7.08
CA GLY A 58 11.20 -20.32 -6.71
C GLY A 58 11.52 -20.16 -5.21
N ASN A 59 10.53 -19.96 -4.34
CA ASN A 59 10.69 -19.63 -2.92
C ASN A 59 11.38 -18.26 -2.68
N ASP A 60 11.22 -17.33 -3.62
CA ASP A 60 11.79 -15.98 -3.57
C ASP A 60 10.93 -15.07 -2.70
N VAL A 61 11.32 -14.89 -1.44
CA VAL A 61 10.59 -14.06 -0.47
C VAL A 61 11.29 -12.71 -0.28
N VAL A 62 10.64 -11.62 -0.72
CA VAL A 62 11.21 -10.26 -0.66
C VAL A 62 11.13 -9.67 0.75
N PHE A 63 10.06 -9.98 1.49
CA PHE A 63 9.81 -9.41 2.82
C PHE A 63 10.13 -10.37 3.99
N GLY A 64 10.86 -11.47 3.73
CA GLY A 64 11.13 -12.55 4.68
C GLY A 64 12.34 -12.35 5.60
N GLY A 65 12.85 -11.12 5.73
CA GLY A 65 14.06 -10.82 6.51
C GLY A 65 13.87 -11.04 8.02
N ARG A 66 14.90 -11.56 8.71
CA ARG A 66 14.92 -11.67 10.18
C ARG A 66 15.12 -10.29 10.84
N GLY A 67 14.42 -10.03 11.95
CA GLY A 67 14.56 -8.79 12.75
C GLY A 67 13.65 -7.64 12.29
N LEU A 68 14.09 -6.38 12.47
CA LEU A 68 13.30 -5.17 12.11
C LEU A 68 12.85 -5.16 10.64
N LEU A 69 13.62 -5.80 9.76
CA LEU A 69 13.30 -5.93 8.33
C LEU A 69 12.08 -6.82 8.06
N GLY A 70 11.72 -7.74 8.96
CA GLY A 70 10.49 -8.54 8.87
C GLY A 70 9.22 -7.72 9.14
N TYR A 71 9.34 -6.62 9.88
CA TYR A 71 8.23 -5.69 10.14
C TYR A 71 8.04 -4.65 9.03
N SER A 72 8.95 -4.58 8.06
CA SER A 72 8.88 -3.62 6.94
C SER A 72 7.58 -3.75 6.15
N VAL A 73 7.08 -4.98 5.97
CA VAL A 73 5.83 -5.24 5.25
C VAL A 73 4.63 -4.68 6.00
N VAL A 74 4.65 -4.71 7.35
CA VAL A 74 3.57 -4.14 8.17
C VAL A 74 3.56 -2.62 8.04
N ILE A 75 4.74 -1.99 8.08
CA ILE A 75 4.86 -0.53 7.87
C ILE A 75 4.39 -0.14 6.47
N LEU A 76 4.77 -0.94 5.46
CA LEU A 76 4.33 -0.77 4.08
C LEU A 76 2.79 -0.88 3.96
N LEU A 77 2.20 -1.91 4.57
CA LEU A 77 0.76 -2.15 4.58
C LEU A 77 0.00 -1.00 5.24
N VAL A 78 0.43 -0.58 6.43
CA VAL A 78 -0.24 0.49 7.19
C VAL A 78 -0.14 1.82 6.42
N LEU A 79 1.06 2.26 6.04
CA LEU A 79 1.23 3.55 5.35
C LEU A 79 0.66 3.53 3.92
N GLY A 80 0.74 2.39 3.23
CA GLY A 80 0.23 2.21 1.88
C GLY A 80 -1.29 2.16 1.77
N ALA A 81 -1.98 1.68 2.80
CA ALA A 81 -3.43 1.53 2.82
C ALA A 81 -4.17 2.63 3.59
N LEU A 82 -3.54 3.28 4.58
CA LEU A 82 -4.23 4.24 5.45
C LEU A 82 -4.80 5.45 4.67
N PRO A 83 -4.06 6.17 3.82
CA PRO A 83 -4.61 7.29 3.05
C PRO A 83 -5.81 6.95 2.14
N PRO A 84 -5.77 5.89 1.29
CA PRO A 84 -6.90 5.53 0.44
C PRO A 84 -8.11 5.03 1.23
N VAL A 85 -7.91 4.31 2.35
CA VAL A 85 -9.02 3.87 3.21
C VAL A 85 -9.75 5.06 3.83
N LEU A 86 -9.02 6.11 4.24
CA LEU A 86 -9.64 7.34 4.75
C LEU A 86 -10.45 8.06 3.67
N LEU A 87 -9.96 8.10 2.42
CA LEU A 87 -10.71 8.65 1.27
C LEU A 87 -12.00 7.87 1.00
N LEU A 88 -11.94 6.54 0.94
CA LEU A 88 -13.12 5.70 0.71
C LEU A 88 -14.17 5.85 1.82
N ARG A 89 -13.74 5.92 3.10
CA ARG A 89 -14.65 6.17 4.22
C ARG A 89 -15.40 7.48 4.07
N ARG A 90 -14.72 8.55 3.64
CA ARG A 90 -15.37 9.86 3.40
C ARG A 90 -16.48 9.78 2.35
N MET A 91 -16.31 8.99 1.31
CA MET A 91 -17.34 8.80 0.28
C MET A 91 -18.55 8.03 0.82
N THR A 92 -18.32 7.00 1.63
CA THR A 92 -19.41 6.23 2.25
C THR A 92 -20.31 7.13 3.09
N PHE A 93 -19.75 8.09 3.83
CA PHE A 93 -20.52 9.04 4.64
C PHE A 93 -21.20 10.16 3.83
N SER A 94 -20.74 10.45 2.61
CA SER A 94 -21.34 11.50 1.78
C SER A 94 -22.53 11.01 0.94
N GLY A 95 -22.71 9.68 0.83
CA GLY A 95 -23.79 9.05 0.06
C GLY A 95 -24.96 8.51 0.90
N SER A 96 -24.99 8.77 2.21
CA SER A 96 -26.05 8.40 3.16
C SER A 96 -26.87 9.61 3.57
#